data_AF-A0A1C5IPR6-F1
#
_entry.id   AF-A0A1C5IPR6-F1
#
_cell.length_a   1.000
_cell.length_b   1.000
_cell.length_c   1.000
_cell.angle_alpha   90.00
_cell.angle_beta   90.00
_cell.angle_gamma   90.00
#
_symmetry.space_group_name_H-M   'P 1'
#
loop_
_entity.id
_entity.type
_entity.pdbx_description
1 polymer ?
#
loop_
_entity_poly.entity_id
_entity_poly.type
_entity_poly.pdbx_seq_one_letter_code
_entity_poly.pdbx_strand_id
1 'polypeptide(L)'
;MVAAFWQVAASRTQELVERIADEHATYVAAGGATALARWDYWRAWKAAPGTSRSTEDLELATKCLFLNRTTFSGILHGQAGPIGGRAQTSEYGIGCRFNLKSLVERLEYIGHLYETRRIADVWRSDWKTTLHGVASHYKTLLPDRVVAYLDPPYLSKSGKLYRASYDGQAAQAGKDLDWMGTLQHRNLAEYLRQEMQYRWILSYDYDERLLTEDALYAAKAMHPSGLSRELNGVKAWRISKRIVTLNYTASSRTGRGPARELLLTTLPPATVPSNDRLLAEVPG
;
A
#
# COMPACT_ATOMS: atom_id res chain seq x y z
N MET A 1 9.01 6.88 5.43
CA MET A 1 9.86 6.18 4.44
C MET A 1 9.06 5.82 3.19
N VAL A 2 8.05 4.93 3.24
CA VAL A 2 7.27 4.54 2.04
C VAL A 2 6.59 5.72 1.34
N ALA A 3 5.93 6.61 2.08
CA ALA A 3 5.35 7.81 1.48
C ALA A 3 6.41 8.72 0.83
N ALA A 4 7.58 8.87 1.47
CA ALA A 4 8.70 9.65 0.91
C ALA A 4 9.19 9.03 -0.41
N PHE A 5 9.28 7.70 -0.49
CA PHE A 5 9.61 7.00 -1.72
C PHE A 5 8.66 7.37 -2.85
N TRP A 6 7.35 7.25 -2.66
CA TRP A 6 6.38 7.55 -3.70
C TRP A 6 6.36 9.04 -4.07
N GLN A 7 6.50 9.94 -3.07
CA GLN A 7 6.58 11.39 -3.31
C GLN A 7 7.78 11.75 -4.20
N VAL A 8 8.97 11.24 -3.87
CA VAL A 8 10.21 11.49 -4.63
C VAL A 8 10.18 10.77 -5.98
N ALA A 9 9.73 9.51 -6.04
CA ALA A 9 9.64 8.73 -7.28
C ALA A 9 8.69 9.36 -8.31
N ALA A 10 7.67 10.09 -7.87
CA ALA A 10 6.74 10.80 -8.75
C ALA A 10 7.26 12.20 -9.14
N SER A 11 7.72 12.99 -8.17
CA SER A 11 7.99 14.43 -8.36
C SER A 11 9.47 14.79 -8.60
N ARG A 12 10.40 13.90 -8.25
CA ARG A 12 11.85 14.10 -8.29
C ARG A 12 12.53 12.84 -8.85
N THR A 13 11.94 12.31 -9.92
CA THR A 13 12.26 11.00 -10.51
C THR A 13 13.73 10.88 -10.87
N GLN A 14 14.30 11.88 -11.56
CA GLN A 14 15.68 11.84 -12.02
C GLN A 14 16.69 11.85 -10.87
N GLU A 15 16.45 12.67 -9.84
CA GLU A 15 17.30 12.68 -8.64
C GLU A 15 17.32 11.31 -7.95
N LEU A 16 16.16 10.62 -7.87
CA LEU A 16 16.10 9.27 -7.31
C LEU A 16 16.78 8.23 -8.20
N VAL A 17 16.63 8.33 -9.52
CA VAL A 17 17.29 7.44 -10.50
C VAL A 17 18.81 7.56 -10.37
N GLU A 18 19.35 8.78 -10.38
CA GLU A 18 20.78 9.05 -10.21
C GLU A 18 21.29 8.50 -8.88
N ARG A 19 20.57 8.80 -7.79
CA ARG A 19 20.95 8.35 -6.45
C ARG A 19 20.96 6.82 -6.34
N ILE A 20 20.01 6.13 -6.95
CA ILE A 20 19.93 4.65 -6.95
C ILE A 20 20.97 4.02 -7.86
N ALA A 21 21.28 4.65 -9.00
CA ALA A 21 22.36 4.21 -9.87
C ALA A 21 23.72 4.31 -9.17
N ASP A 22 23.96 5.39 -8.42
CA ASP A 22 25.14 5.53 -7.56
C ASP A 22 25.20 4.46 -6.46
N GLU A 23 24.11 4.24 -5.72
CA GLU A 23 24.05 3.16 -4.72
C GLU A 23 24.38 1.79 -5.32
N HIS A 24 23.87 1.53 -6.53
CA HIS A 24 24.13 0.29 -7.23
C HIS A 24 25.59 0.17 -7.65
N ALA A 25 26.12 1.16 -8.38
CA ALA A 25 27.47 1.13 -8.93
C ALA A 25 28.54 1.06 -7.82
N THR A 26 28.34 1.82 -6.73
CA THR A 26 29.32 1.95 -5.65
C THR A 26 29.28 0.78 -4.68
N TYR A 27 28.08 0.28 -4.32
CA TYR A 27 27.95 -0.69 -3.24
C TYR A 27 27.38 -2.03 -3.71
N VAL A 28 26.23 -2.02 -4.40
CA VAL A 28 25.50 -3.26 -4.72
C VAL A 28 26.25 -4.13 -5.73
N ALA A 29 26.83 -3.52 -6.77
CA ALA A 29 27.59 -4.20 -7.80
C ALA A 29 28.87 -4.87 -7.26
N ALA A 30 29.49 -4.27 -6.24
CA ALA A 30 30.63 -4.87 -5.54
C ALA A 30 30.26 -6.13 -4.74
N GLY A 31 28.99 -6.21 -4.28
CA GLY A 31 28.49 -7.36 -3.52
C GLY A 31 29.19 -7.57 -2.17
N GLY A 32 29.06 -8.79 -1.63
CA GLY A 32 29.79 -9.26 -0.44
C GLY A 32 29.74 -8.31 0.76
N ALA A 33 30.91 -8.09 1.37
CA ALA A 33 31.06 -7.26 2.57
C ALA A 33 30.72 -5.77 2.31
N THR A 34 31.05 -5.24 1.13
CA THR A 34 30.79 -3.84 0.76
C THR A 34 29.30 -3.55 0.74
N ALA A 35 28.54 -4.36 0.02
CA ALA A 35 27.09 -4.20 -0.05
C ALA A 35 26.40 -4.49 1.29
N LEU A 36 26.92 -5.46 2.07
CA LEU A 36 26.40 -5.76 3.42
C LEU A 36 26.62 -4.58 4.38
N ALA A 37 27.80 -3.95 4.37
CA ALA A 37 28.07 -2.75 5.15
C ALA A 37 27.14 -1.60 4.74
N ARG A 38 26.85 -1.46 3.44
CA ARG A 38 25.88 -0.46 2.96
C ARG A 38 24.45 -0.75 3.42
N TRP A 39 24.06 -2.02 3.51
CA TRP A 39 22.79 -2.41 4.10
C TRP A 39 22.72 -2.02 5.58
N ASP A 40 23.74 -2.34 6.37
CA ASP A 40 23.80 -1.96 7.79
C ASP A 40 23.73 -0.42 7.95
N TYR A 41 24.42 0.34 7.09
CA TYR A 41 24.32 1.80 7.02
C TYR A 41 22.87 2.26 6.82
N TRP A 42 22.20 1.77 5.77
CA TRP A 42 20.82 2.18 5.48
C TRP A 42 19.84 1.78 6.57
N ARG A 43 20.06 0.63 7.20
CA ARG A 43 19.25 0.19 8.35
C ARG A 43 19.38 1.15 9.52
N ALA A 44 20.60 1.58 9.84
CA ALA A 44 20.88 2.50 10.94
C ALA A 44 20.58 3.97 10.61
N TRP A 45 20.53 4.34 9.32
CA TRP A 45 20.43 5.72 8.86
C TRP A 45 19.25 6.48 9.47
N LYS A 46 19.54 7.69 9.95
CA LYS A 46 18.60 8.70 10.41
C LYS A 46 19.09 10.06 9.91
N ALA A 47 18.17 10.97 9.66
CA ALA A 47 18.52 12.34 9.31
C ALA A 47 19.35 12.99 10.42
N ALA A 48 20.43 13.68 10.06
CA ALA A 48 21.20 14.47 10.99
C ALA A 48 20.42 15.75 11.38
N PRO A 49 20.63 16.31 12.59
CA PRO A 49 20.08 17.61 12.93
C PRO A 49 20.42 18.67 11.87
N GLY A 50 19.42 19.47 11.46
CA GLY A 50 19.60 20.49 10.42
C GLY A 50 19.51 20.00 8.98
N THR A 51 19.29 18.68 8.74
CA THR A 51 19.02 18.17 7.38
C THR A 51 17.76 18.82 6.82
N SER A 52 17.86 19.38 5.61
CA SER A 52 16.68 19.96 4.94
C SER A 52 15.63 18.90 4.67
N ARG A 53 14.35 19.28 4.68
CA ARG A 53 13.27 18.34 4.41
C ARG A 53 13.39 17.66 3.03
N SER A 54 13.78 18.44 2.01
CA SER A 54 13.99 17.93 0.66
C SER A 54 15.09 16.85 0.62
N THR A 55 16.20 17.08 1.31
CA THR A 55 17.30 16.10 1.42
C THR A 55 16.86 14.87 2.19
N GLU A 56 16.17 15.05 3.33
CA GLU A 56 15.66 13.94 4.13
C GLU A 56 14.71 13.04 3.31
N ASP A 57 13.80 13.62 2.53
CA ASP A 57 12.84 12.84 1.75
C ASP A 57 13.53 12.03 0.63
N LEU A 58 14.55 12.58 -0.04
CA LEU A 58 15.36 11.85 -1.04
C LEU A 58 16.13 10.67 -0.41
N GLU A 59 16.77 10.89 0.74
CA GLU A 59 17.49 9.83 1.45
C GLU A 59 16.54 8.76 2.00
N LEU A 60 15.34 9.14 2.49
CA LEU A 60 14.30 8.20 2.88
C LEU A 60 13.76 7.39 1.69
N ALA A 61 13.59 8.02 0.52
CA ALA A 61 13.18 7.34 -0.71
C ALA A 61 14.24 6.31 -1.14
N THR A 62 15.50 6.72 -1.13
CA THR A 62 16.65 5.87 -1.45
C THR A 62 16.75 4.69 -0.48
N LYS A 63 16.70 4.96 0.83
CA LYS A 63 16.64 3.93 1.89
C LYS A 63 15.50 2.96 1.68
N CYS A 64 14.32 3.46 1.30
CA CYS A 64 13.13 2.64 1.06
C CYS A 64 13.38 1.62 -0.05
N LEU A 65 13.80 2.10 -1.22
CA LEU A 65 14.02 1.25 -2.38
C LEU A 65 15.19 0.30 -2.15
N PHE A 66 16.30 0.80 -1.59
CA PHE A 66 17.49 0.01 -1.32
C PHE A 66 17.16 -1.17 -0.41
N LEU A 67 16.57 -0.91 0.76
CA LEU A 67 16.23 -1.96 1.73
C LEU A 67 15.17 -2.90 1.18
N ASN A 68 14.20 -2.42 0.40
CA ASN A 68 13.19 -3.27 -0.21
C ASN A 68 13.78 -4.26 -1.23
N ARG A 69 14.89 -3.92 -1.89
CA ARG A 69 15.57 -4.81 -2.84
C ARG A 69 16.62 -5.71 -2.19
N THR A 70 17.19 -5.29 -1.07
CA THR A 70 18.33 -5.96 -0.42
C THR A 70 17.99 -6.70 0.87
N THR A 71 16.75 -6.59 1.36
CA THR A 71 16.29 -7.29 2.58
C THR A 71 15.50 -8.54 2.20
N PHE A 72 15.58 -9.59 3.02
CA PHE A 72 14.83 -10.82 2.81
C PHE A 72 13.32 -10.53 2.66
N SER A 73 12.72 -11.07 1.60
CA SER A 73 11.33 -10.81 1.18
C SER A 73 10.96 -9.34 0.98
N GLY A 74 11.94 -8.44 0.82
CA GLY A 74 11.74 -6.99 0.68
C GLY A 74 11.10 -6.33 1.89
N ILE A 75 11.16 -7.01 3.04
CA ILE A 75 10.53 -6.58 4.28
C ILE A 75 11.29 -5.35 4.81
N LEU A 76 10.59 -4.23 4.94
CA LEU A 76 11.17 -2.99 5.47
C LEU A 76 11.14 -2.92 7.01
N HIS A 77 10.34 -3.78 7.66
CA HIS A 77 10.26 -3.82 9.11
C HIS A 77 11.45 -4.57 9.72
N GLY A 78 11.89 -4.13 10.90
CA GLY A 78 13.22 -4.47 11.41
C GLY A 78 13.49 -5.91 11.87
N GLN A 79 12.65 -6.86 11.50
CA GLN A 79 12.82 -8.28 11.84
C GLN A 79 13.52 -9.07 10.74
N ALA A 80 13.51 -8.57 9.50
CA ALA A 80 14.17 -9.25 8.39
C ALA A 80 15.64 -8.80 8.27
N GLY A 81 16.52 -9.78 8.04
CA GLY A 81 17.92 -9.55 7.70
C GLY A 81 18.15 -9.34 6.20
N PRO A 82 19.39 -9.07 5.78
CA PRO A 82 19.73 -8.92 4.37
C PRO A 82 19.43 -10.22 3.61
N ILE A 83 19.05 -10.10 2.34
CA ILE A 83 18.93 -11.26 1.45
C ILE A 83 20.30 -11.94 1.30
N GLY A 84 20.30 -13.28 1.27
CA GLY A 84 21.52 -14.07 1.31
C GLY A 84 22.14 -14.26 2.70
N GLY A 85 21.52 -13.69 3.74
CA GLY A 85 21.98 -13.79 5.13
C GLY A 85 23.23 -12.95 5.40
N ARG A 86 23.61 -12.78 6.67
CA ARG A 86 24.77 -11.93 7.02
C ARG A 86 26.11 -12.50 6.53
N ALA A 87 26.22 -13.83 6.37
CA ALA A 87 27.43 -14.46 5.84
C ALA A 87 27.60 -14.23 4.32
N GLN A 88 26.54 -13.86 3.60
CA GLN A 88 26.55 -13.66 2.15
C GLN A 88 27.12 -14.87 1.35
N THR A 89 26.93 -16.09 1.86
CA THR A 89 27.38 -17.34 1.24
C THR A 89 26.30 -18.04 0.40
N SER A 90 25.08 -17.50 0.41
CA SER A 90 23.96 -18.01 -0.39
C SER A 90 24.11 -17.60 -1.86
N GLU A 91 23.63 -18.43 -2.78
CA GLU A 91 23.55 -18.11 -4.22
C GLU A 91 22.77 -16.81 -4.49
N TYR A 92 21.82 -16.48 -3.62
CA TYR A 92 21.10 -15.21 -3.62
C TYR A 92 21.83 -14.15 -2.79
N GLY A 93 22.90 -13.57 -3.31
CA GLY A 93 23.59 -12.44 -2.69
C GLY A 93 22.72 -11.18 -2.59
N ILE A 94 23.17 -10.19 -1.83
CA ILE A 94 22.43 -8.96 -1.55
C ILE A 94 21.91 -8.19 -2.78
N GLY A 95 22.65 -8.23 -3.89
CA GLY A 95 22.30 -7.56 -5.14
C GLY A 95 21.37 -8.34 -6.06
N CYS A 96 21.02 -9.60 -5.75
CA CYS A 96 20.34 -10.50 -6.69
C CYS A 96 18.94 -10.02 -7.15
N ARG A 97 18.30 -9.11 -6.40
CA ARG A 97 17.01 -8.50 -6.74
C ARG A 97 17.11 -7.03 -7.16
N PHE A 98 18.33 -6.50 -7.26
CA PHE A 98 18.61 -5.11 -7.57
C PHE A 98 18.86 -4.92 -9.07
N ASN A 99 17.87 -5.28 -9.90
CA ASN A 99 17.95 -5.08 -11.34
C ASN A 99 17.86 -3.60 -11.68
N LEU A 100 19.00 -2.91 -11.76
CA LEU A 100 19.07 -1.46 -11.94
C LEU A 100 18.28 -0.99 -13.17
N LYS A 101 18.50 -1.62 -14.33
CA LYS A 101 17.80 -1.25 -15.57
C LYS A 101 16.28 -1.27 -15.40
N SER A 102 15.74 -2.36 -14.87
CA SER A 102 14.30 -2.53 -14.67
C SER A 102 13.74 -1.67 -13.53
N LEU A 103 14.58 -1.24 -12.59
CA LEU A 103 14.20 -0.27 -11.56
C LEU A 103 14.10 1.14 -12.15
N VAL A 104 15.08 1.55 -12.96
CA VAL A 104 15.09 2.84 -13.65
C VAL A 104 13.87 2.98 -14.56
N GLU A 105 13.62 1.98 -15.42
CA GLU A 105 12.45 1.98 -16.32
C GLU A 105 11.13 2.17 -15.56
N ARG A 106 10.97 1.54 -14.39
CA ARG A 106 9.77 1.69 -13.55
C ARG A 106 9.68 3.06 -12.89
N LEU A 107 10.79 3.61 -12.42
CA LEU A 107 10.83 4.95 -11.82
C LEU A 107 10.49 6.01 -12.86
N GLU A 108 11.09 5.93 -14.06
CA GLU A 108 10.78 6.83 -15.18
C GLU A 108 9.31 6.74 -15.58
N TYR A 109 8.73 5.54 -15.60
CA TYR A 109 7.30 5.39 -15.87
C TYR A 109 6.43 6.06 -14.79
N ILE A 110 6.78 5.95 -13.50
CA ILE A 110 6.08 6.66 -12.42
C ILE A 110 6.18 8.18 -12.63
N GLY A 111 7.38 8.68 -12.96
CA GLY A 111 7.61 10.09 -13.29
C GLY A 111 6.73 10.56 -14.46
N HIS A 112 6.68 9.78 -15.54
CA HIS A 112 5.84 10.06 -16.68
C HIS A 112 4.34 10.13 -16.32
N LEU A 113 3.85 9.21 -15.47
CA LEU A 113 2.47 9.25 -14.98
C LEU A 113 2.19 10.51 -14.16
N TYR A 114 3.16 11.00 -13.39
CA TYR A 114 3.05 12.25 -12.65
C TYR A 114 3.06 13.48 -13.58
N GLU A 115 3.99 13.55 -14.52
CA GLU A 115 4.09 14.62 -15.53
C GLU A 115 2.81 14.75 -16.37
N THR A 116 2.23 13.61 -16.75
CA THR A 116 0.96 13.53 -17.51
C THR A 116 -0.29 13.69 -16.63
N ARG A 117 -0.13 13.99 -15.34
CA ARG A 117 -1.19 14.15 -14.33
C ARG A 117 -2.12 12.94 -14.19
N ARG A 118 -1.62 11.74 -14.52
CA ARG A 118 -2.28 10.46 -14.20
C ARG A 118 -2.07 10.10 -12.73
N ILE A 119 -0.96 10.56 -12.15
CA ILE A 119 -0.77 10.69 -10.70
C ILE A 119 -0.84 12.19 -10.40
N ALA A 120 -1.82 12.60 -9.60
CA ALA A 120 -1.96 14.01 -9.24
C ALA A 120 -1.06 14.40 -8.06
N ASP A 121 -0.98 13.55 -7.03
CA ASP A 121 -0.18 13.78 -5.82
C ASP A 121 -0.04 12.47 -5.00
N VAL A 122 0.86 12.49 -4.03
CA VAL A 122 1.11 11.43 -3.06
C VAL A 122 1.15 12.01 -1.65
N TRP A 123 0.18 11.63 -0.82
CA TRP A 123 0.03 12.20 0.52
C TRP A 123 0.60 11.29 1.60
N ARG A 124 1.29 11.88 2.58
CA ARG A 124 1.72 11.22 3.81
C ARG A 124 0.71 11.51 4.91
N SER A 125 -0.45 10.85 4.85
CA SER A 125 -1.58 11.11 5.74
C SER A 125 -2.34 9.82 6.07
N ASP A 126 -3.14 9.85 7.14
CA ASP A 126 -4.07 8.76 7.44
C ASP A 126 -5.26 8.77 6.45
N TRP A 127 -5.99 7.66 6.40
CA TRP A 127 -7.11 7.50 5.46
C TRP A 127 -8.22 8.53 5.67
N LYS A 128 -8.52 8.93 6.91
CA LYS A 128 -9.65 9.81 7.21
C LYS A 128 -9.34 11.23 6.76
N THR A 129 -8.14 11.70 7.09
CA THR A 129 -7.64 12.99 6.61
C THR A 129 -7.53 13.01 5.08
N THR A 130 -7.07 11.91 4.47
CA THR A 130 -6.96 11.81 3.00
C THR A 130 -8.34 11.88 2.33
N LEU A 131 -9.30 11.04 2.74
CA LEU A 131 -10.63 11.00 2.12
C LEU A 131 -11.40 12.32 2.30
N HIS A 132 -11.22 13.03 3.42
CA HIS A 132 -11.79 14.36 3.60
C HIS A 132 -11.07 15.45 2.81
N GLY A 133 -9.75 15.37 2.70
CA GLY A 133 -8.93 16.40 2.07
C GLY A 133 -9.08 16.45 0.55
N VAL A 134 -9.38 15.32 -0.11
CA VAL A 134 -9.42 15.22 -1.58
C VAL A 134 -10.36 16.25 -2.21
N ALA A 135 -11.62 16.37 -1.75
CA ALA A 135 -12.57 17.34 -2.29
C ALA A 135 -12.11 18.79 -2.09
N SER A 136 -11.54 19.09 -0.92
CA SER A 136 -11.06 20.44 -0.57
C SER A 136 -9.82 20.83 -1.36
N HIS A 137 -8.92 19.88 -1.61
CA HIS A 137 -7.67 20.10 -2.31
C HIS A 137 -7.88 20.16 -3.83
N TYR A 138 -8.71 19.27 -4.38
CA TYR A 138 -9.03 19.21 -5.80
C TYR A 138 -10.46 19.70 -6.06
N LYS A 139 -10.66 21.02 -5.98
CA LYS A 139 -11.98 21.66 -6.13
C LYS A 139 -12.69 21.38 -7.46
N THR A 140 -11.96 20.93 -8.48
CA THR A 140 -12.49 20.56 -9.79
C THR A 140 -12.99 19.11 -9.86
N LEU A 141 -12.70 18.28 -8.86
CA LEU A 141 -13.24 16.93 -8.77
C LEU A 141 -14.69 17.00 -8.31
N LEU A 142 -15.58 16.54 -9.18
CA LEU A 142 -16.98 16.31 -8.82
C LEU A 142 -17.06 15.00 -8.01
N PRO A 143 -17.64 15.00 -6.79
CA PRO A 143 -17.69 13.81 -5.94
C PRO A 143 -18.30 12.58 -6.61
N ASP A 144 -19.26 12.77 -7.52
CA ASP A 144 -19.92 11.70 -8.30
C ASP A 144 -19.02 11.07 -9.38
N ARG A 145 -17.87 11.69 -9.69
CA ARG A 145 -16.84 11.19 -10.62
C ARG A 145 -15.60 10.66 -9.93
N VAL A 146 -15.59 10.61 -8.60
CA VAL A 146 -14.50 10.06 -7.81
C VAL A 146 -14.87 8.65 -7.35
N VAL A 147 -13.93 7.72 -7.51
CA VAL A 147 -14.01 6.38 -6.93
C VAL A 147 -12.79 6.17 -6.04
N ALA A 148 -13.02 5.85 -4.77
CA ALA A 148 -11.96 5.49 -3.85
C ALA A 148 -11.70 3.98 -3.89
N TYR A 149 -10.45 3.59 -4.09
CA TYR A 149 -10.01 2.21 -3.89
C TYR A 149 -9.32 2.10 -2.51
N LEU A 150 -9.78 1.17 -1.70
CA LEU A 150 -9.30 0.94 -0.34
C LEU A 150 -8.78 -0.50 -0.22
N ASP A 151 -7.57 -0.62 0.32
CA ASP A 151 -6.94 -1.91 0.63
C ASP A 151 -6.35 -1.84 2.06
N PRO A 152 -7.22 -1.81 3.09
CA PRO A 152 -6.77 -1.75 4.47
C PRO A 152 -6.08 -3.06 4.88
N PRO A 153 -5.33 -3.06 6.01
CA PRO A 153 -4.80 -4.27 6.60
C PRO A 153 -5.89 -5.34 6.80
N TYR A 154 -5.56 -6.60 6.54
CA TYR A 154 -6.52 -7.72 6.58
C TYR A 154 -6.88 -8.18 7.99
N LEU A 155 -8.12 -8.59 8.24
CA LEU A 155 -8.58 -8.95 9.59
C LEU A 155 -7.91 -10.23 10.09
N SER A 156 -7.86 -11.26 9.24
CA SER A 156 -7.29 -12.57 9.60
C SER A 156 -5.78 -12.66 9.30
N LYS A 157 -5.29 -11.86 8.34
CA LYS A 157 -3.89 -11.85 7.89
C LYS A 157 -3.05 -10.69 8.47
N SER A 158 -3.63 -9.78 9.27
CA SER A 158 -2.99 -8.55 9.84
C SER A 158 -1.69 -8.81 10.58
N GLY A 159 -1.70 -9.76 11.54
CA GLY A 159 -0.55 -10.05 12.41
C GLY A 159 0.71 -10.55 11.68
N LYS A 160 0.64 -10.82 10.37
CA LYS A 160 1.73 -11.39 9.56
C LYS A 160 2.21 -10.51 8.40
N LEU A 161 1.44 -9.50 7.98
CA LEU A 161 1.73 -8.71 6.77
C LEU A 161 2.00 -7.22 7.03
N TYR A 162 1.42 -6.62 8.08
CA TYR A 162 1.52 -5.18 8.32
C TYR A 162 1.94 -4.92 9.77
N ARG A 163 3.19 -4.47 9.98
CA ARG A 163 3.62 -3.95 11.30
C ARG A 163 2.91 -2.64 11.68
N ALA A 164 2.35 -1.95 10.69
CA ALA A 164 1.47 -0.80 10.89
C ALA A 164 0.08 -1.14 10.34
N SER A 165 -0.54 -2.20 10.86
CA SER A 165 -2.00 -2.24 10.85
C SER A 165 -2.45 -1.03 11.66
N TYR A 166 -2.73 0.06 10.97
CA TYR A 166 -3.20 1.32 11.55
C TYR A 166 -2.29 2.09 12.52
N ASP A 167 -1.30 1.46 13.16
CA ASP A 167 -0.58 2.09 14.26
C ASP A 167 0.78 2.67 13.86
N GLY A 168 0.96 3.94 14.21
CA GLY A 168 2.26 4.54 14.43
C GLY A 168 2.97 3.84 15.58
N GLN A 169 4.23 3.47 15.37
CA GLN A 169 5.25 3.15 16.37
C GLN A 169 4.77 2.59 17.72
N ALA A 170 4.18 1.40 17.74
CA ALA A 170 4.01 0.61 18.96
C ALA A 170 4.40 -0.83 18.69
N ALA A 171 5.70 -1.08 18.55
CA ALA A 171 6.23 -2.43 18.67
C ALA A 171 6.50 -2.69 20.15
N GLN A 172 5.49 -3.21 20.84
CA GLN A 172 5.57 -4.19 21.95
C GLN A 172 4.30 -4.10 22.81
N ALA A 173 3.21 -4.76 22.39
CA ALA A 173 2.12 -5.12 23.30
C ALA A 173 1.28 -6.26 22.70
N GLY A 174 1.50 -7.49 23.17
CA GLY A 174 0.58 -8.60 22.88
C GLY A 174 -0.81 -8.30 23.46
N LYS A 175 -1.86 -8.66 22.72
CA LYS A 175 -3.29 -8.40 22.96
C LYS A 175 -3.80 -6.96 22.77
N ASP A 176 -3.05 -5.93 23.15
CA ASP A 176 -3.52 -4.55 22.97
C ASP A 176 -3.53 -4.07 21.51
N LEU A 177 -2.63 -4.63 20.69
CA LEU A 177 -2.56 -4.33 19.26
C LEU A 177 -3.76 -4.88 18.45
N ASP A 178 -4.43 -5.92 18.95
CA ASP A 178 -5.55 -6.57 18.25
C ASP A 178 -6.86 -5.79 18.41
N TRP A 179 -7.11 -5.21 19.59
CA TRP A 179 -8.29 -4.36 19.80
C TRP A 179 -8.18 -3.05 19.04
N MET A 180 -6.99 -2.45 18.95
CA MET A 180 -6.79 -1.18 18.27
C MET A 180 -6.92 -1.34 16.75
N GLY A 181 -6.38 -2.43 16.19
CA GLY A 181 -6.64 -2.81 14.79
C GLY A 181 -8.12 -3.06 14.53
N THR A 182 -8.80 -3.79 15.40
CA THR A 182 -10.25 -4.04 15.30
C THR A 182 -11.05 -2.73 15.38
N LEU A 183 -10.67 -1.80 16.26
CA LEU A 183 -11.31 -0.50 16.38
C LEU A 183 -11.17 0.32 15.09
N GLN A 184 -10.01 0.25 14.45
CA GLN A 184 -9.76 0.98 13.21
C GLN A 184 -10.54 0.39 12.02
N HIS A 185 -10.73 -0.92 11.98
CA HIS A 185 -11.67 -1.54 11.04
C HIS A 185 -13.10 -1.05 11.25
N ARG A 186 -13.55 -0.96 12.50
CA ARG A 186 -14.88 -0.41 12.83
C ARG A 186 -15.00 1.06 12.44
N ASN A 187 -14.00 1.88 12.72
CA ASN A 187 -13.98 3.30 12.36
C ASN A 187 -14.06 3.49 10.83
N LEU A 188 -13.28 2.70 10.07
CA LEU A 188 -13.33 2.76 8.61
C LEU A 188 -14.69 2.28 8.09
N ALA A 189 -15.23 1.18 8.63
CA ALA A 189 -16.52 0.64 8.22
C ALA A 189 -17.66 1.63 8.50
N GLU A 190 -17.66 2.26 9.68
CA GLU A 190 -18.62 3.30 10.04
C GLU A 190 -18.52 4.50 9.11
N TYR A 191 -17.30 4.98 8.83
CA TYR A 191 -17.07 6.07 7.90
C TYR A 191 -17.58 5.77 6.49
N LEU A 192 -17.22 4.60 5.94
CA LEU A 192 -17.67 4.15 4.62
C LEU A 192 -19.19 3.98 4.57
N ARG A 193 -19.84 3.73 5.70
CA ARG A 193 -21.29 3.58 5.81
C ARG A 193 -22.03 4.92 5.96
N GLN A 194 -21.47 5.91 6.66
CA GLN A 194 -22.23 7.08 7.13
C GLN A 194 -21.68 8.45 6.66
N GLU A 195 -20.39 8.54 6.34
CA GLU A 195 -19.71 9.83 6.11
C GLU A 195 -19.12 9.97 4.71
N MET A 196 -18.76 8.86 4.08
CA MET A 196 -18.06 8.84 2.80
C MET A 196 -18.84 9.63 1.72
N GLN A 197 -18.09 10.33 0.87
CA GLN A 197 -18.65 11.25 -0.14
C GLN A 197 -18.62 10.65 -1.55
N TYR A 198 -17.76 9.65 -1.75
CA TYR A 198 -17.47 9.05 -3.04
C TYR A 198 -17.98 7.61 -3.09
N ARG A 199 -18.16 7.08 -4.31
CA ARG A 199 -18.25 5.64 -4.47
C ARG A 199 -16.90 5.01 -4.12
N TRP A 200 -16.92 3.75 -3.70
CA TRP A 200 -15.72 3.07 -3.24
C TRP A 200 -15.70 1.58 -3.60
N ILE A 201 -14.48 1.07 -3.71
CA ILE A 201 -14.15 -0.34 -3.84
C ILE A 201 -13.22 -0.68 -2.65
N LEU A 202 -13.53 -1.75 -1.95
CA LEU A 202 -12.76 -2.28 -0.83
C LEU A 202 -12.35 -3.72 -1.14
N SER A 203 -11.05 -3.96 -1.27
CA SER A 203 -10.48 -5.31 -1.32
C SER A 203 -10.15 -5.78 0.09
N TYR A 204 -10.44 -7.04 0.39
CA TYR A 204 -10.24 -7.60 1.72
C TYR A 204 -10.05 -9.11 1.70
N ASP A 205 -9.47 -9.69 2.75
CA ASP A 205 -9.44 -11.13 2.92
C ASP A 205 -10.83 -11.71 3.21
N TYR A 206 -11.05 -12.97 2.87
CA TYR A 206 -12.29 -13.61 3.28
C TYR A 206 -12.26 -13.91 4.78
N ASP A 207 -13.14 -13.24 5.52
CA ASP A 207 -13.50 -13.54 6.90
C ASP A 207 -15.02 -13.40 7.02
N GLU A 208 -15.68 -14.40 7.62
CA GLU A 208 -17.13 -14.45 7.72
C GLU A 208 -17.70 -13.24 8.48
N ARG A 209 -16.96 -12.71 9.46
CA ARG A 209 -17.36 -11.55 10.25
C ARG A 209 -17.61 -10.30 9.41
N LEU A 210 -16.92 -10.16 8.27
CA LEU A 210 -17.11 -9.05 7.33
C LEU A 210 -18.48 -9.10 6.63
N LEU A 211 -19.13 -10.28 6.63
CA LEU A 211 -20.45 -10.51 6.04
C LEU A 211 -21.57 -10.49 7.08
N THR A 212 -21.26 -10.73 8.35
CA THR A 212 -22.25 -10.92 9.43
C THR A 212 -22.28 -9.79 10.46
N GLU A 213 -21.20 -9.04 10.66
CA GLU A 213 -21.13 -7.98 11.67
C GLU A 213 -21.32 -6.57 11.07
N ASP A 214 -22.40 -5.88 11.45
CA ASP A 214 -22.68 -4.51 11.00
C ASP A 214 -21.71 -3.45 11.54
N ALA A 215 -20.98 -3.77 12.62
CA ALA A 215 -19.88 -2.95 13.11
C ALA A 215 -18.63 -3.05 12.21
N LEU A 216 -18.56 -4.08 11.38
CA LEU A 216 -17.63 -4.21 10.27
C LEU A 216 -18.39 -3.88 8.97
N TYR A 217 -18.16 -4.66 7.91
CA TYR A 217 -18.62 -4.30 6.58
C TYR A 217 -19.92 -5.02 6.15
N ALA A 218 -20.67 -5.64 7.07
CA ALA A 218 -21.89 -6.39 6.75
C ALA A 218 -23.05 -5.51 6.24
N ALA A 219 -23.03 -4.21 6.54
CA ALA A 219 -24.04 -3.25 6.13
C ALA A 219 -24.40 -3.36 4.63
N LYS A 220 -25.69 -3.27 4.31
CA LYS A 220 -26.22 -3.45 2.94
C LYS A 220 -26.26 -2.16 2.13
N ALA A 221 -26.15 -1.02 2.80
CA ALA A 221 -26.18 0.28 2.17
C ALA A 221 -25.23 1.24 2.89
N MET A 222 -24.68 2.15 2.10
CA MET A 222 -24.01 3.35 2.54
C MET A 222 -25.00 4.51 2.43
N HIS A 223 -25.00 5.36 3.44
CA HIS A 223 -25.75 6.59 3.51
C HIS A 223 -24.76 7.76 3.50
N PRO A 224 -24.68 8.53 2.40
CA PRO A 224 -23.80 9.70 2.37
C PRO A 224 -24.16 10.70 3.50
N SER A 225 -23.22 11.55 3.88
CA SER A 225 -23.47 12.66 4.82
C SER A 225 -24.57 13.60 4.29
N GLY A 226 -25.23 14.38 5.16
CA GLY A 226 -26.33 15.27 4.75
C GLY A 226 -25.96 16.19 3.57
N LEU A 227 -24.82 16.87 3.68
CA LEU A 227 -24.26 17.70 2.61
C LEU A 227 -24.03 16.90 1.31
N SER A 228 -23.50 15.67 1.42
CA SER A 228 -23.28 14.82 0.24
C SER A 228 -24.57 14.31 -0.40
N ARG A 229 -25.63 14.08 0.40
CA ARG A 229 -26.96 13.71 -0.13
C ARG A 229 -27.57 14.84 -0.93
N GLU A 230 -27.43 16.07 -0.45
CA GLU A 230 -27.90 17.28 -1.15
C GLU A 230 -27.12 17.51 -2.44
N LEU A 231 -25.78 17.44 -2.38
CA LEU A 231 -24.92 17.65 -3.55
C LEU A 231 -25.11 16.59 -4.64
N ASN A 232 -25.19 15.31 -4.27
CA ASN A 232 -25.26 14.21 -5.23
C ASN A 232 -26.69 13.80 -5.58
N GLY A 233 -27.71 14.29 -4.88
CA GLY A 233 -29.10 13.85 -5.02
C GLY A 233 -29.33 12.37 -4.63
N VAL A 234 -28.39 11.74 -3.94
CA VAL A 234 -28.44 10.31 -3.59
C VAL A 234 -28.73 10.13 -2.09
N LYS A 235 -29.80 9.41 -1.76
CA LYS A 235 -30.14 9.06 -0.37
C LYS A 235 -29.31 7.90 0.19
N ALA A 236 -28.96 6.93 -0.66
CA ALA A 236 -28.16 5.76 -0.30
C ALA A 236 -27.54 5.09 -1.52
N TRP A 237 -26.38 4.44 -1.34
CA TRP A 237 -25.82 3.50 -2.29
C TRP A 237 -25.86 2.08 -1.73
N ARG A 238 -26.30 1.12 -2.53
CA ARG A 238 -26.25 -0.30 -2.15
C ARG A 238 -24.79 -0.76 -2.09
N ILE A 239 -24.44 -1.49 -1.03
CA ILE A 239 -23.15 -2.16 -0.88
C ILE A 239 -23.28 -3.57 -1.47
N SER A 240 -22.59 -3.80 -2.57
CA SER A 240 -22.43 -5.11 -3.19
C SER A 240 -21.26 -5.84 -2.56
N LYS A 241 -21.41 -7.15 -2.34
CA LYS A 241 -20.37 -8.03 -1.79
C LYS A 241 -20.15 -9.20 -2.74
N ARG A 242 -18.91 -9.46 -3.11
CA ARG A 242 -18.51 -10.55 -4.02
C ARG A 242 -17.36 -11.32 -3.40
N ILE A 243 -17.54 -12.63 -3.27
CA ILE A 243 -16.45 -13.54 -2.94
C ILE A 243 -15.73 -13.82 -4.26
N VAL A 244 -14.46 -13.45 -4.34
CA VAL A 244 -13.62 -13.67 -5.50
C VAL A 244 -12.64 -14.80 -5.19
N THR A 245 -12.46 -15.71 -6.15
CA THR A 245 -11.43 -16.75 -6.02
C THR A 245 -10.22 -16.33 -6.83
N LEU A 246 -9.09 -16.13 -6.14
CA LEU A 246 -7.82 -15.78 -6.77
C LEU A 246 -6.89 -16.99 -6.74
N ASN A 247 -6.21 -17.25 -7.87
CA ASN A 247 -5.15 -18.24 -7.95
C ASN A 247 -3.82 -17.56 -7.63
N TYR A 248 -3.31 -17.75 -6.42
CA TYR A 248 -1.99 -17.22 -6.07
C TYR A 248 -0.91 -18.06 -6.77
N THR A 249 -0.19 -17.43 -7.70
CA THR A 249 0.94 -18.04 -8.44
C THR A 249 2.25 -18.00 -7.66
N ALA A 250 2.37 -17.06 -6.70
CA ALA A 250 3.46 -17.02 -5.73
C ALA A 250 3.14 -17.87 -4.50
N SER A 251 4.16 -18.40 -3.83
CA SER A 251 4.03 -19.19 -2.59
C SER A 251 3.44 -18.34 -1.46
N SER A 252 2.11 -18.23 -1.40
CA SER A 252 1.42 -17.87 -0.18
C SER A 252 1.50 -19.07 0.79
N ARG A 253 1.54 -18.81 2.10
CA ARG A 253 1.73 -19.86 3.13
C ARG A 253 0.57 -20.87 3.22
N THR A 254 -0.54 -20.65 2.52
CA THR A 254 -1.64 -21.62 2.35
C THR A 254 -1.36 -22.65 1.26
N GLY A 255 -0.22 -22.55 0.56
CA GLY A 255 0.11 -23.35 -0.60
C GLY A 255 -0.29 -22.67 -1.91
N ARG A 256 0.14 -23.25 -3.02
CA ARG A 256 -0.41 -22.93 -4.36
C ARG A 256 -1.86 -23.38 -4.36
N GLY A 257 -2.78 -22.49 -4.72
CA GLY A 257 -4.20 -22.87 -4.80
C GLY A 257 -5.16 -21.68 -4.76
N PRO A 258 -6.46 -21.97 -4.94
CA PRO A 258 -7.51 -20.96 -4.89
C PRO A 258 -7.63 -20.41 -3.47
N ALA A 259 -7.62 -19.09 -3.35
CA ALA A 259 -7.90 -18.39 -2.12
C ALA A 259 -9.13 -17.51 -2.30
N ARG A 260 -9.97 -17.48 -1.25
CA ARG A 260 -11.15 -16.63 -1.22
C ARG A 260 -10.74 -15.26 -0.71
N GLU A 261 -10.98 -14.25 -1.52
CA GLU A 261 -10.91 -12.85 -1.14
C GLU A 261 -12.31 -12.23 -1.26
N LEU A 262 -12.49 -11.06 -0.67
CA LEU A 262 -13.76 -10.35 -0.62
C LEU A 262 -13.61 -8.98 -1.30
N LEU A 263 -14.51 -8.71 -2.24
CA LEU A 263 -14.68 -7.41 -2.86
C LEU A 263 -15.99 -6.81 -2.36
N LEU A 264 -15.90 -5.67 -1.67
CA LEU A 264 -17.06 -4.89 -1.24
C LEU A 264 -17.06 -3.57 -1.99
N THR A 265 -18.22 -3.13 -2.47
CA THR A 265 -18.26 -1.89 -3.26
C THR A 265 -19.63 -1.24 -3.29
N THR A 266 -19.65 0.09 -3.39
CA THR A 266 -20.84 0.87 -3.70
C THR A 266 -21.03 1.13 -5.19
N LEU A 267 -20.17 0.59 -6.06
CA LEU A 267 -20.39 0.64 -7.50
C LEU A 267 -21.66 -0.13 -7.91
N PRO A 268 -22.33 0.26 -9.01
CA PRO A 268 -23.50 -0.46 -9.51
C PRO A 268 -23.20 -1.94 -9.71
N PRO A 269 -24.09 -2.88 -9.32
CA PRO A 269 -23.81 -4.32 -9.45
C PRO A 269 -23.41 -4.77 -10.86
N ALA A 270 -23.90 -4.08 -11.91
CA ALA A 270 -23.56 -4.36 -13.30
C ALA A 270 -22.12 -4.01 -13.69
N THR A 271 -21.44 -3.14 -12.93
CA THR A 271 -20.04 -2.76 -13.20
C THR A 271 -19.04 -3.59 -12.40
N VAL A 272 -19.52 -4.52 -11.56
CA VAL A 272 -18.67 -5.39 -10.74
C VAL A 272 -18.50 -6.73 -11.47
N PRO A 273 -17.27 -7.12 -11.88
CA PRO A 273 -17.04 -8.38 -12.60
C PRO A 273 -17.56 -9.60 -11.83
N SER A 274 -18.08 -10.60 -12.55
CA SER A 274 -18.35 -11.92 -11.99
C SER A 274 -17.05 -12.73 -11.87
N ASN A 275 -17.03 -13.75 -11.00
CA ASN A 275 -15.87 -14.64 -10.89
C ASN A 275 -15.51 -15.28 -12.22
N ASP A 276 -16.51 -15.72 -12.99
CA ASP A 276 -16.29 -16.35 -14.29
C ASP A 276 -15.56 -15.41 -15.26
N ARG A 277 -15.90 -14.11 -15.21
CA ARG A 277 -15.22 -13.08 -16.00
C ARG A 277 -13.80 -12.82 -15.52
N LEU A 278 -13.58 -12.77 -14.21
CA LEU A 278 -12.24 -12.58 -13.64
C LEU A 278 -11.30 -13.75 -13.94
N LEU A 279 -11.81 -14.98 -13.96
CA LEU A 279 -11.03 -16.17 -14.29
C LEU A 279 -10.75 -16.31 -15.80
N ALA A 280 -11.65 -15.83 -16.65
CA ALA A 280 -11.47 -15.84 -18.10
C ALA A 280 -10.42 -14.84 -18.61
N GLU A 281 -10.11 -13.78 -17.84
CA GLU A 281 -9.14 -12.75 -18.20
C GLU A 281 -7.70 -13.04 -17.70
N VAL A 282 -7.47 -14.15 -17.00
CA VAL A 282 -6.12 -14.58 -16.59
C VAL A 282 -5.53 -15.44 -17.71
N PRO A 283 -4.47 -15.01 -18.42
CA PRO A 283 -3.78 -15.87 -19.38
C PRO A 283 -3.21 -17.08 -18.64
N GLY A 284 -3.45 -18.28 -19.19
CA GLY A 284 -2.93 -19.55 -18.67
C GLY A 284 -1.41 -19.65 -18.72
#